data_AF-A0AAW8KV21-F1
#
_entry.id   AF-A0AAW8KV21-F1
#
_cell.length_a   1.000
_cell.length_b   1.000
_cell.length_c   1.000
_cell.angle_alpha   90.00
_cell.angle_beta   90.00
_cell.angle_gamma   90.00
#
_symmetry.space_group_name_H-M   'P 1'
#
loop_
_entity.id
_entity.type
_entity.pdbx_description
1 polymer ?
#
loop_
_entity_poly.entity_id
_entity_poly.type
_entity_poly.pdbx_seq_one_letter_code
_entity_poly.pdbx_strand_id
1 'polypeptide(L)'
;RQNHQLQTMTAIWLLPVVACEVAASSAGMLVAHLPADLHSFHLLMAGYVLWGISVLPAFAILTILMLRMALHQLPEKEVAISSWLSLGPIGTGALGLLLLGQQAQRVAPSVGFHQFANVF
;
A
#
# COMPACT_ATOMS: atom_id res chain seq x y z
N ARG A 1 -37.37 8.32 5.76
CA ARG A 1 -36.47 8.21 6.94
C ARG A 1 -35.44 7.14 6.65
N GLN A 2 -34.26 7.52 6.13
CA GLN A 2 -33.16 6.60 5.88
C GLN A 2 -32.48 6.25 7.20
N ASN A 3 -32.60 4.98 7.59
CA ASN A 3 -31.98 4.44 8.79
C ASN A 3 -30.48 4.27 8.49
N HIS A 4 -29.66 5.16 9.04
CA HIS A 4 -28.20 5.10 8.95
C HIS A 4 -27.71 3.92 9.78
N GLN A 5 -27.72 2.73 9.18
CA GLN A 5 -27.18 1.53 9.79
C GLN A 5 -25.66 1.59 9.74
N LEU A 6 -25.07 2.19 10.78
CA LEU A 6 -23.65 2.08 11.13
C LEU A 6 -23.19 0.62 11.40
N GLN A 7 -24.09 -0.36 11.32
CA GLN A 7 -23.82 -1.79 11.56
C GLN A 7 -23.37 -2.56 10.30
N THR A 8 -23.38 -1.95 9.10
CA THR A 8 -23.00 -2.61 7.83
C THR A 8 -21.56 -2.32 7.37
N MET A 9 -20.77 -1.58 8.16
CA MET A 9 -19.33 -1.39 7.91
C MET A 9 -18.51 -2.52 8.52
N THR A 10 -18.55 -3.69 7.89
CA THR A 10 -17.71 -4.85 8.23
C THR A 10 -16.35 -4.74 7.55
N ALA A 11 -15.36 -5.57 7.93
CA ALA A 11 -14.01 -5.71 7.34
C ALA A 11 -13.95 -5.80 5.79
N ILE A 12 -15.09 -5.97 5.12
CA ILE A 12 -15.33 -5.71 3.70
C ILE A 12 -14.88 -4.33 3.22
N TRP A 13 -14.80 -3.30 4.08
CA TRP A 13 -14.25 -2.00 3.69
C TRP A 13 -12.71 -1.95 3.71
N LEU A 14 -12.05 -2.89 4.41
CA LEU A 14 -10.60 -3.10 4.40
C LEU A 14 -10.16 -4.06 3.27
N LEU A 15 -11.07 -4.90 2.76
CA LEU A 15 -10.85 -5.78 1.61
C LEU A 15 -10.30 -5.02 0.38
N PRO A 16 -10.88 -3.88 -0.03
CA PRO A 16 -10.33 -3.06 -1.11
C PRO A 16 -8.95 -2.51 -0.79
N VAL A 17 -8.72 -2.07 0.45
CA VAL A 17 -7.44 -1.45 0.87
C VAL A 17 -6.30 -2.47 0.72
N VAL A 18 -6.44 -3.64 1.34
CA VAL A 18 -5.43 -4.70 1.26
C VAL A 18 -5.33 -5.26 -0.17
N ALA A 19 -6.45 -5.42 -0.87
CA ALA A 19 -6.43 -5.87 -2.27
C ALA A 19 -5.69 -4.88 -3.19
N CYS A 20 -5.82 -3.57 -2.98
CA CYS A 20 -5.07 -2.55 -3.73
C CYS A 20 -3.57 -2.70 -3.53
N GLU A 21 -3.13 -3.01 -2.31
CA GLU A 21 -1.73 -3.21 -1.98
C GLU A 21 -1.13 -4.47 -2.62
N VAL A 22 -1.87 -5.57 -2.58
CA VAL A 22 -1.50 -6.82 -3.27
C VAL A 22 -1.49 -6.60 -4.78
N ALA A 23 -2.46 -5.87 -5.32
CA ALA A 23 -2.52 -5.53 -6.75
C ALA A 23 -1.34 -4.64 -7.17
N ALA A 24 -0.97 -3.65 -6.36
CA ALA A 24 0.21 -2.81 -6.61
C ALA A 24 1.51 -3.62 -6.64
N SER A 25 1.69 -4.53 -5.67
CA SER A 25 2.84 -5.44 -5.63
C SER A 25 2.85 -6.38 -6.84
N SER A 26 1.67 -6.90 -7.23
CA SER A 26 1.51 -7.75 -8.42
C SER A 26 1.84 -6.99 -9.70
N ALA A 27 1.46 -5.71 -9.80
CA ALA A 27 1.82 -4.85 -10.93
C ALA A 27 3.34 -4.70 -11.04
N GLY A 28 4.03 -4.45 -9.92
CA GLY A 28 5.50 -4.39 -9.89
C GLY A 28 6.17 -5.69 -10.35
N MET A 29 5.66 -6.85 -9.94
CA MET A 29 6.17 -8.15 -10.41
C MET A 29 5.88 -8.41 -11.90
N LEU A 30 4.70 -8.02 -12.36
CA LEU A 30 4.27 -8.24 -13.73
C LEU A 30 5.11 -7.39 -14.70
N VAL A 31 5.31 -6.10 -14.39
CA VAL A 31 6.10 -5.16 -15.20
C VAL A 31 7.54 -5.66 -15.45
N ALA A 32 8.13 -6.40 -14.51
CA ALA A 32 9.46 -6.99 -14.69
C ALA A 32 9.58 -7.94 -15.90
N HIS A 33 8.46 -8.54 -16.32
CA HIS A 33 8.40 -9.50 -17.41
C HIS A 33 7.89 -8.89 -18.72
N LEU A 34 7.48 -7.61 -18.71
CA LEU A 34 7.02 -6.92 -19.91
C LEU A 34 8.17 -6.15 -20.61
N PRO A 35 8.04 -5.90 -21.93
CA PRO A 35 8.89 -4.95 -22.64
C PRO A 35 8.81 -3.56 -22.00
N ALA A 36 9.91 -2.82 -21.95
CA ALA A 36 9.90 -1.46 -21.40
C ALA A 36 9.24 -0.50 -22.40
N ASP A 37 7.91 -0.45 -22.39
CA ASP A 37 7.07 0.33 -23.29
C ASP A 37 6.07 1.22 -22.52
N LEU A 38 5.27 1.99 -23.26
CA LEU A 38 4.28 2.90 -22.68
C LEU A 38 3.19 2.15 -21.88
N HIS A 39 2.84 0.92 -22.28
CA HIS A 39 1.87 0.09 -21.56
C HIS A 39 2.39 -0.33 -20.19
N SER A 40 3.66 -0.74 -20.11
CA SER A 40 4.33 -1.04 -18.84
C SER A 40 4.42 0.17 -17.93
N PHE A 41 4.61 1.37 -18.50
CA PHE A 41 4.59 2.61 -17.74
C PHE A 41 3.21 2.92 -17.16
N HIS A 42 2.12 2.75 -17.93
CA HIS A 42 0.76 2.92 -17.41
C HIS A 42 0.45 1.91 -16.30
N LEU A 43 0.89 0.66 -16.45
CA LEU A 43 0.70 -0.38 -15.42
C LEU A 43 1.48 -0.06 -14.15
N LEU A 44 2.72 0.41 -14.27
CA LEU A 44 3.54 0.91 -13.16
C LEU A 44 2.81 2.05 -12.42
N MET A 45 2.25 3.01 -13.17
CA MET A 45 1.59 4.18 -12.61
C MET A 45 0.26 3.84 -11.93
N ALA A 46 -0.51 2.91 -12.51
CA ALA A 46 -1.67 2.33 -11.85
C ALA A 46 -1.28 1.64 -10.53
N GLY A 47 -0.15 0.92 -10.51
CA GLY A 47 0.43 0.34 -9.30
C GLY A 47 0.74 1.38 -8.22
N TYR A 48 1.38 2.50 -8.58
CA TYR A 48 1.64 3.60 -7.63
C TYR A 48 0.36 4.24 -7.07
N VAL A 49 -0.67 4.42 -7.91
CA VAL A 49 -1.97 4.94 -7.46
C VAL A 49 -2.64 3.98 -6.47
N LEU A 50 -2.69 2.69 -6.79
CA LEU A 50 -3.25 1.65 -5.91
C LEU A 50 -2.48 1.55 -4.59
N TRP A 51 -1.15 1.64 -4.65
CA TRP A 51 -0.28 1.66 -3.48
C TRP A 51 -0.58 2.86 -2.56
N GLY A 52 -0.68 4.06 -3.13
CA GLY A 52 -0.98 5.28 -2.37
C GLY A 52 -2.36 5.26 -1.71
N ILE A 53 -3.37 4.72 -2.40
CA ILE A 53 -4.73 4.54 -1.85
C ILE A 53 -4.73 3.59 -0.65
N SER A 54 -3.84 2.58 -0.60
CA SER A 54 -3.73 1.66 0.54
C SER A 54 -2.93 2.24 1.72
N VAL A 55 -1.74 2.77 1.43
CA VAL A 55 -0.76 3.12 2.49
C VAL A 55 -1.21 4.28 3.36
N LEU A 56 -1.89 5.29 2.79
CA LEU A 56 -2.38 6.44 3.56
C LEU A 56 -3.35 6.06 4.70
N PRO A 57 -4.43 5.29 4.45
CA PRO A 57 -5.30 4.83 5.53
C PRO A 57 -4.62 3.86 6.49
N ALA A 58 -3.71 2.99 6.03
CA ALA A 58 -2.94 2.12 6.92
C ALA A 58 -2.07 2.93 7.90
N PHE A 59 -1.41 3.98 7.40
CA PHE A 59 -0.60 4.88 8.22
C PHE A 59 -1.42 5.68 9.25
N ALA A 60 -2.64 6.09 8.89
CA ALA A 60 -3.56 6.76 9.81
C ALA A 60 -3.96 5.84 10.98
N ILE A 61 -4.29 4.57 10.69
CA ILE A 61 -4.65 3.58 11.73
C ILE A 61 -3.47 3.32 12.66
N LEU A 62 -2.26 3.13 12.11
CA LEU A 62 -1.03 2.97 12.87
C LEU A 62 -0.76 4.16 13.79
N THR A 63 -0.93 5.38 13.28
CA THR A 63 -0.72 6.61 14.06
C THR A 63 -1.67 6.68 15.26
N ILE A 64 -2.95 6.33 15.08
CA ILE A 64 -3.94 6.29 16.15
C ILE A 64 -3.60 5.22 17.19
N LEU A 65 -3.18 4.02 16.75
CA LEU A 65 -2.76 2.94 17.65
C LEU A 65 -1.52 3.32 18.47
N MET A 66 -0.54 3.97 17.82
CA MET A 66 0.69 4.41 18.48
C MET A 66 0.40 5.52 19.50
N LEU A 67 -0.46 6.48 19.14
CA LEU A 67 -0.93 7.53 20.05
C LEU A 67 -1.69 6.92 21.25
N ARG A 68 -2.52 5.90 21.03
CA ARG A 68 -3.23 5.19 22.11
C ARG A 68 -2.25 4.50 23.07
N MET A 69 -1.21 3.84 22.55
CA MET A 69 -0.17 3.22 23.39
C MET A 69 0.68 4.25 24.14
N ALA A 70 0.89 5.44 23.57
CA ALA A 70 1.63 6.53 24.22
C ALA A 70 0.82 7.20 25.35
N LEU A 71 -0.51 7.24 25.24
CA LEU A 71 -1.39 7.94 26.19
C LEU A 71 -2.08 7.04 27.24
N HIS A 72 -2.18 5.72 27.01
CA HIS A 72 -2.81 4.77 27.95
C HIS A 72 -1.85 3.64 28.35
N GLN A 73 -2.07 3.05 29.53
CA GLN A 73 -1.26 1.94 30.06
C GLN A 73 -1.28 0.73 29.10
N LEU A 74 -0.11 0.09 28.95
CA LEU A 74 0.15 -1.07 28.08
C LEU A 74 -1.03 -2.06 28.14
N PRO A 75 -1.76 -2.26 27.03
CA PRO A 75 -2.91 -3.14 27.04
C PRO A 75 -2.47 -4.57 27.39
N GLU A 76 -3.34 -5.34 28.05
CA GLU A 76 -3.09 -6.71 28.50
C GLU A 76 -2.45 -7.57 27.39
N LYS A 77 -1.59 -8.54 27.77
CA LYS A 77 -0.71 -9.33 26.87
C LYS A 77 -1.35 -9.80 25.54
N GLU A 78 -2.66 -10.02 25.51
CA GLU A 78 -3.42 -10.44 24.32
C GLU A 78 -3.48 -9.35 23.22
N VAL A 79 -3.45 -8.07 23.57
CA VAL A 79 -3.53 -6.96 22.61
C VAL A 79 -2.17 -6.64 21.99
N ALA A 80 -1.06 -7.04 22.64
CA ALA A 80 0.30 -6.86 22.11
C ALA A 80 0.55 -7.65 20.80
N ILE A 81 -0.08 -8.82 20.67
CA ILE A 81 -0.02 -9.64 19.45
C ILE A 81 -0.82 -8.96 18.32
N SER A 82 -1.92 -8.27 18.64
CA SER A 82 -2.71 -7.52 17.66
C SER A 82 -1.94 -6.33 17.07
N SER A 83 -1.06 -5.69 17.85
CA SER A 83 -0.14 -4.68 17.32
C SER A 83 0.86 -5.27 16.32
N TRP A 84 1.21 -6.55 16.42
CA TRP A 84 2.06 -7.23 15.44
C TRP A 84 1.34 -7.51 14.11
N LEU A 85 0.01 -7.57 14.09
CA LEU A 85 -0.74 -7.67 12.83
C LEU A 85 -0.60 -6.41 11.96
N SER A 86 -0.42 -5.25 12.58
CA SER A 86 -0.18 -3.99 11.85
C SER A 86 1.20 -3.88 11.21
N LEU A 87 2.16 -4.75 11.58
CA LEU A 87 3.42 -4.91 10.84
C LEU A 87 3.20 -5.52 9.44
N GLY A 88 2.12 -6.27 9.24
CA GLY A 88 1.79 -6.88 7.95
C GLY A 88 1.67 -5.84 6.83
N PRO A 89 0.71 -4.89 6.92
CA PRO A 89 0.54 -3.82 5.94
C PRO A 89 1.79 -2.93 5.76
N ILE A 90 2.61 -2.76 6.80
CA ILE A 90 3.88 -2.02 6.66
C ILE A 90 4.85 -2.82 5.78
N GLY A 91 4.98 -4.12 6.04
CA GLY A 91 5.88 -4.99 5.29
C GLY A 91 5.44 -5.15 3.83
N THR A 92 4.16 -5.39 3.59
CA THR A 92 3.61 -5.51 2.23
C THR A 92 3.62 -4.17 1.49
N GLY A 93 3.41 -3.06 2.20
CA GLY A 93 3.47 -1.71 1.61
C GLY A 93 4.89 -1.35 1.21
N ALA A 94 5.87 -1.62 2.08
CA ALA A 94 7.28 -1.40 1.77
C ALA A 94 7.76 -2.28 0.60
N LEU A 95 7.37 -3.56 0.58
CA LEU A 95 7.67 -4.46 -0.53
C LEU A 95 7.07 -3.95 -1.85
N GLY A 96 5.80 -3.54 -1.83
CA GLY A 96 5.12 -2.99 -3.01
C GLY A 96 5.84 -1.75 -3.56
N LEU A 97 6.28 -0.84 -2.67
CA LEU A 97 7.03 0.34 -3.07
C LEU A 97 8.41 -0.01 -3.65
N LEU A 98 9.11 -0.99 -3.06
CA LEU A 98 10.41 -1.44 -3.55
C LEU A 98 10.29 -2.07 -4.95
N LEU A 99 9.30 -2.93 -5.16
CA LEU A 99 9.03 -3.57 -6.46
C LEU A 99 8.69 -2.52 -7.52
N LEU A 100 7.82 -1.57 -7.21
CA LEU A 100 7.45 -0.48 -8.12
C LEU A 100 8.66 0.43 -8.42
N GLY A 101 9.48 0.76 -7.42
CA GLY A 101 10.68 1.58 -7.58
C GLY A 101 11.73 0.93 -8.48
N GLN A 102 12.00 -0.37 -8.29
CA GLN A 102 12.90 -1.13 -9.16
C GLN A 102 12.44 -1.13 -10.62
N GLN A 103 11.12 -1.29 -10.84
CA GLN A 103 10.56 -1.23 -12.19
C GLN A 103 10.53 0.19 -12.76
N ALA A 104 10.39 1.22 -11.92
CA ALA A 104 10.42 2.61 -12.35
C ALA A 104 11.78 2.97 -12.99
N GLN A 105 12.89 2.51 -12.42
CA GLN A 105 14.22 2.71 -13.00
C GLN A 105 14.38 2.08 -14.40
N ARG A 106 13.70 0.94 -14.63
CA ARG A 106 13.72 0.23 -15.92
C ARG A 106 12.80 0.88 -16.96
N VAL A 107 11.60 1.31 -16.54
CA VAL A 107 10.52 1.75 -17.46
C VAL A 107 10.49 3.26 -17.67
N ALA A 108 10.92 4.08 -16.70
CA ALA A 108 10.94 5.54 -16.86
C ALA A 108 11.85 6.04 -18.01
N PRO A 109 13.05 5.47 -18.25
CA PRO A 109 13.88 5.86 -19.40
C PRO A 109 13.21 5.59 -20.75
N SER A 110 12.42 4.53 -20.89
CA SER A 110 11.86 4.14 -22.19
C SER A 110 10.72 5.04 -22.66
N VAL A 111 10.16 5.86 -21.78
CA VAL A 111 9.09 6.84 -22.09
C VAL A 111 9.64 8.28 -22.13
N GLY A 112 10.95 8.46 -22.10
CA GLY A 112 11.59 9.79 -22.11
C GLY A 112 11.62 10.49 -20.75
N PHE A 113 11.19 9.82 -19.68
CA PHE A 113 11.30 10.27 -18.30
C PHE A 113 12.66 9.89 -17.68
N HIS A 114 13.76 10.14 -18.41
CA HIS A 114 15.13 9.89 -17.94
C HIS A 114 15.45 10.57 -16.60
N GLN A 115 14.78 11.69 -16.30
CA GLN A 115 14.96 12.42 -15.05
C GLN A 115 14.46 11.63 -13.83
N PHE A 116 13.39 10.83 -13.97
CA PHE A 116 12.83 10.03 -12.87
C PHE A 116 13.60 8.73 -12.63
N ALA A 117 14.36 8.27 -13.63
CA ALA A 117 15.18 7.07 -13.50
C ALA A 117 16.36 7.24 -12.53
N ASN A 118 16.80 8.47 -12.27
CA ASN A 118 17.89 8.80 -11.35
C ASN A 118 17.43 9.26 -9.96
N VAL A 119 16.12 9.33 -9.69
CA VAL A 119 15.56 9.85 -8.42
C VAL A 119 15.24 8.71 -7.44
N PHE A 120 15.09 7.49 -7.93
CA PHE A 120 14.95 6.26 -7.16
C PHE A 120 16.18 5.38 -7.37
#